data_AF-A0AA45RPD3-F1
#
_entry.id   AF-A0AA45RPD3-F1
#
_cell.length_a   1.000
_cell.length_b   1.000
_cell.length_c   1.000
_cell.angle_alpha   90.00
_cell.angle_beta   90.00
_cell.angle_gamma   90.00
#
_symmetry.space_group_name_H-M   'P 1'
#
loop_
_entity.id
_entity.type
_entity.pdbx_description
1 polymer ?
#
loop_
_entity_poly.entity_id
_entity_poly.type
_entity_poly.pdbx_seq_one_letter_code
_entity_poly.pdbx_strand_id
1 'polypeptide(L)'
;MEDHYLKKTLALMSELGIRVRDTYSETDNFDDYYSNGNTYGGRRLFTIGWEDTSGYANVGAKKNYSIPGRQSVAWDAYRITIPERFRAQGRDDPIIHECVHFLQHTTAEEESKYVQFDGNNYLAYLTQRVELEAHLVQVQYIMSECHGYLESRLSKDLQKQVADRIREFVASGNLELAIIAVCTCTRHGLI
;
A
#
# COMPACT_ATOMS: atom_id res chain seq x y z
N MET A 1 5.09 -15.72 7.23
CA MET A 1 5.13 -14.35 7.78
C MET A 1 4.65 -13.36 6.73
N GLU A 2 4.98 -13.50 5.45
CA GLU A 2 4.48 -12.56 4.42
C GLU A 2 2.95 -12.62 4.24
N ASP A 3 2.35 -13.81 4.32
CA ASP A 3 0.90 -13.99 4.11
C ASP A 3 0.00 -13.22 5.10
N HIS A 4 0.45 -12.93 6.32
CA HIS A 4 -0.41 -12.22 7.28
C HIS A 4 -0.56 -10.75 6.91
N TYR A 5 0.49 -10.11 6.38
CA TYR A 5 0.43 -8.73 5.91
C TYR A 5 -0.53 -8.61 4.72
N LEU A 6 -0.42 -9.50 3.73
CA LEU A 6 -1.34 -9.50 2.59
C LEU A 6 -2.80 -9.67 3.04
N LYS A 7 -3.09 -10.61 3.95
CA LYS A 7 -4.46 -10.81 4.48
C LYS A 7 -4.97 -9.60 5.25
N LYS A 8 -4.11 -8.97 6.06
CA LYS A 8 -4.44 -7.75 6.80
C LYS A 8 -4.74 -6.60 5.85
N THR A 9 -3.89 -6.38 4.85
CA THR A 9 -4.06 -5.36 3.82
C THR A 9 -5.34 -5.59 3.02
N LEU A 10 -5.63 -6.83 2.60
CA LEU A 10 -6.89 -7.16 1.91
C LEU A 10 -8.14 -6.82 2.74
N ALA A 11 -8.13 -7.13 4.04
CA ALA A 11 -9.24 -6.79 4.93
C ALA A 11 -9.44 -5.27 5.01
N LEU A 12 -8.36 -4.51 5.23
CA LEU A 12 -8.41 -3.05 5.31
C LEU A 12 -8.82 -2.39 3.99
N MET A 13 -8.31 -2.88 2.86
CA MET A 13 -8.74 -2.42 1.52
C MET A 13 -10.23 -2.67 1.32
N SER A 14 -10.73 -3.84 1.74
CA SER A 14 -12.16 -4.15 1.66
C SER A 14 -13.00 -3.22 2.54
N GLU A 15 -12.55 -2.87 3.74
CA GLU A 15 -13.22 -1.91 4.64
C GLU A 15 -13.30 -0.51 4.02
N LEU A 16 -12.29 -0.12 3.25
CA LEU A 16 -12.22 1.16 2.55
C LEU A 16 -12.91 1.17 1.18
N GLY A 17 -13.43 0.02 0.72
CA GLY A 17 -14.01 -0.12 -0.61
C GLY A 17 -12.98 -0.01 -1.76
N ILE A 18 -11.70 -0.25 -1.47
CA ILE A 18 -10.62 -0.22 -2.45
C ILE A 18 -10.63 -1.53 -3.25
N ARG A 19 -10.61 -1.41 -4.58
CA ARG A 19 -10.68 -2.57 -5.47
C ARG A 19 -9.34 -3.30 -5.52
N VAL A 20 -9.39 -4.61 -5.30
CA VAL A 20 -8.26 -5.53 -5.50
C VAL A 20 -8.10 -5.84 -6.99
N ARG A 21 -6.85 -5.94 -7.46
CA ARG A 21 -6.50 -6.33 -8.82
C ARG A 21 -7.10 -7.67 -9.23
N ASP A 22 -7.55 -7.77 -10.47
CA ASP A 22 -8.17 -8.98 -11.00
C ASP A 22 -7.16 -10.06 -11.45
N THR A 23 -5.88 -9.75 -11.34
CA THR A 23 -4.74 -10.64 -11.53
C THR A 23 -4.22 -11.21 -10.20
N TYR A 24 -4.84 -10.91 -9.06
CA TYR A 24 -4.51 -11.54 -7.77
C TYR A 24 -5.57 -12.58 -7.40
N SER A 25 -5.12 -13.72 -6.89
CA SER A 25 -5.95 -14.79 -6.33
C SER A 25 -5.16 -15.48 -5.21
N GLU A 26 -5.85 -15.98 -4.19
CA GLU A 26 -5.22 -16.81 -3.16
C GLU A 26 -4.82 -18.20 -3.71
N THR A 27 -5.49 -18.68 -4.76
CA THR A 27 -5.27 -20.01 -5.35
C THR A 27 -4.38 -19.97 -6.58
N ASP A 28 -4.60 -18.99 -7.45
CA ASP A 28 -3.91 -18.89 -8.74
C ASP A 28 -2.81 -17.84 -8.66
N ASN A 29 -1.63 -18.21 -9.14
CA ASN A 29 -0.51 -17.30 -9.22
C ASN A 29 -0.32 -16.81 -10.65
N PHE A 30 -0.57 -15.51 -10.82
CA PHE A 30 -0.38 -14.80 -12.08
C PHE A 30 0.84 -13.87 -12.03
N ASP A 31 1.59 -13.85 -10.92
CA ASP A 31 2.73 -12.98 -10.61
C ASP A 31 4.09 -13.69 -10.74
N ASP A 32 4.14 -14.78 -11.50
CA ASP A 32 5.32 -15.62 -11.63
C ASP A 32 5.67 -16.02 -13.06
N TYR A 33 4.96 -15.54 -14.08
CA TYR A 33 5.09 -16.07 -15.45
C TYR A 33 6.55 -16.13 -15.92
N TYR A 34 7.30 -15.03 -15.76
CA TYR A 34 8.69 -14.96 -16.25
C TYR A 34 9.67 -15.64 -15.31
N SER A 35 9.34 -15.75 -14.02
CA SER A 35 10.16 -16.47 -13.05
C SER A 35 9.86 -17.96 -12.99
N ASN A 36 8.75 -18.41 -13.56
CA ASN A 36 8.28 -19.78 -13.64
C ASN A 36 8.31 -20.31 -15.10
N GLY A 37 9.40 -20.02 -15.82
CA GLY A 37 9.66 -20.60 -17.13
C GLY A 37 8.64 -20.28 -18.22
N ASN A 38 8.01 -19.10 -18.16
CA ASN A 38 6.91 -18.66 -19.04
C ASN A 38 5.63 -19.49 -18.87
N THR A 39 5.31 -19.87 -17.64
CA THR A 39 4.06 -20.55 -17.27
C THR A 39 3.52 -20.02 -15.94
N TYR A 40 2.22 -20.15 -15.71
CA TYR A 40 1.58 -19.76 -14.46
C TYR A 40 1.46 -20.92 -13.48
N GLY A 41 1.21 -20.62 -12.21
CA GLY A 41 0.89 -21.61 -11.18
C GLY A 41 2.09 -22.16 -10.41
N GLY A 42 3.27 -21.55 -10.56
CA GLY A 42 4.37 -21.71 -9.63
C GLY A 42 4.09 -20.99 -8.30
N ARG A 43 5.06 -21.07 -7.38
CA ARG A 43 4.94 -20.44 -6.06
C ARG A 43 4.87 -18.91 -6.19
N ARG A 44 3.98 -18.27 -5.42
CA ARG A 44 3.93 -16.80 -5.30
C ARG A 44 5.28 -16.28 -4.80
N LEU A 45 5.95 -15.51 -5.64
CA LEU A 45 7.25 -14.89 -5.36
C LEU A 45 7.03 -13.48 -4.81
N PHE A 46 6.40 -13.40 -3.64
CA PHE A 46 6.21 -12.16 -2.90
C PHE A 46 7.10 -12.22 -1.66
N THR A 47 8.04 -11.28 -1.52
CA THR A 47 9.00 -11.31 -0.41
C THR A 47 9.10 -9.98 0.32
N ILE A 48 9.30 -10.03 1.64
CA ILE A 48 9.55 -8.85 2.48
C ILE A 48 10.95 -8.99 3.10
N GLY A 49 11.84 -8.07 2.75
CA GLY A 49 13.19 -7.97 3.29
C GLY A 49 13.35 -6.76 4.22
N TRP A 50 14.17 -6.93 5.26
CA TRP A 50 14.64 -5.83 6.08
C TRP A 50 16.10 -5.54 5.76
N GLU A 51 16.45 -4.27 5.55
CA GLU A 51 17.80 -3.85 5.18
C GLU A 51 18.31 -2.73 6.08
N ASP A 52 19.60 -2.80 6.44
CA ASP A 52 20.27 -1.74 7.19
C ASP A 52 20.63 -0.59 6.25
N THR A 53 19.67 0.33 6.05
CA THR A 53 19.81 1.48 5.16
C THR A 53 19.18 2.74 5.76
N SER A 54 19.72 3.90 5.39
CA SER A 54 19.10 5.21 5.67
C SER A 54 18.05 5.62 4.64
N GLY A 55 17.91 4.87 3.54
CA GLY A 55 16.94 5.13 2.47
C GLY A 55 15.48 4.92 2.86
N TYR A 56 14.55 5.16 1.94
CA TYR A 56 13.12 4.89 2.11
C TYR A 56 12.78 3.41 1.92
N ALA A 57 11.57 3.01 2.32
CA ALA A 57 11.02 1.74 1.85
C ALA A 57 11.01 1.76 0.31
N ASN A 58 11.29 0.60 -0.30
CA ASN A 58 11.24 0.47 -1.74
C ASN A 58 10.62 -0.85 -2.15
N VAL A 59 10.13 -0.85 -3.38
CA VAL A 59 9.63 -2.04 -4.06
C VAL A 59 10.48 -2.31 -5.28
N GLY A 60 10.76 -3.59 -5.50
CA GLY A 60 11.29 -4.09 -6.76
C GLY A 60 10.38 -5.19 -7.29
N ALA A 61 10.07 -5.13 -8.59
CA ALA A 61 9.51 -6.26 -9.32
C ALA A 61 10.42 -6.55 -10.52
N LYS A 62 10.55 -7.82 -10.90
CA LYS A 62 11.35 -8.20 -12.08
C LYS A 62 10.74 -7.65 -13.36
N LYS A 63 9.41 -7.62 -13.45
CA LYS A 63 8.66 -7.13 -14.60
C LYS A 63 7.20 -6.86 -14.26
N ASN A 64 6.61 -5.80 -14.83
CA ASN A 64 5.16 -5.65 -14.90
C ASN A 64 4.64 -6.08 -16.29
N TYR A 65 3.44 -6.67 -16.35
CA TYR A 65 2.86 -7.14 -17.62
C TYR A 65 1.34 -7.26 -17.55
N SER A 66 0.70 -7.21 -18.73
CA SER A 66 -0.74 -7.45 -18.87
C SER A 66 -1.03 -8.93 -19.05
N ILE A 67 -2.22 -9.34 -18.61
CA ILE A 67 -2.72 -10.72 -18.76
C ILE A 67 -3.98 -10.69 -19.64
N PRO A 68 -4.08 -11.54 -20.68
CA PRO A 68 -5.27 -11.59 -21.53
C PRO A 68 -6.55 -11.80 -20.73
N GLY A 69 -7.56 -10.97 -20.98
CA GLY A 69 -8.85 -11.04 -20.29
C GLY A 69 -8.88 -10.42 -18.89
N ARG A 70 -7.76 -9.85 -18.41
CA ARG A 70 -7.67 -9.11 -17.15
C ARG A 70 -7.35 -7.64 -17.42
N GLN A 71 -7.77 -6.78 -16.51
CA GLN A 71 -7.61 -5.32 -16.61
C GLN A 71 -6.41 -4.80 -15.82
N SER A 72 -6.06 -5.46 -14.72
CA SER A 72 -4.92 -5.07 -13.90
C SER A 72 -3.59 -5.55 -14.49
N VAL A 73 -2.53 -4.82 -14.16
CA VAL A 73 -1.16 -5.32 -14.32
C VAL A 73 -0.87 -6.47 -13.35
N ALA A 74 0.05 -7.34 -13.72
CA ALA A 74 0.69 -8.32 -12.84
C ALA A 74 2.15 -7.95 -12.62
N TRP A 75 2.73 -8.36 -11.49
CA TRP A 75 4.12 -8.07 -11.13
C TRP A 75 4.89 -9.36 -10.88
N ASP A 76 5.86 -9.66 -11.76
CA ASP A 76 6.73 -10.82 -11.61
C ASP A 76 7.69 -10.62 -10.43
N ALA A 77 7.68 -11.54 -9.47
CA ALA A 77 8.61 -11.56 -8.33
C ALA A 77 8.70 -10.24 -7.54
N TYR A 78 7.58 -9.86 -6.90
CA TYR A 78 7.47 -8.62 -6.13
C TYR A 78 8.22 -8.70 -4.80
N ARG A 79 9.09 -7.73 -4.54
CA ARG A 79 9.88 -7.63 -3.31
C ARG A 79 9.69 -6.28 -2.66
N ILE A 80 9.35 -6.31 -1.39
CA ILE A 80 9.31 -5.16 -0.50
C ILE A 80 10.61 -5.13 0.29
N THR A 81 11.25 -3.97 0.36
CA THR A 81 12.43 -3.76 1.18
C THR A 81 12.16 -2.63 2.17
N ILE A 82 12.26 -2.94 3.46
CA ILE A 82 12.02 -1.97 4.54
C ILE A 82 13.32 -1.70 5.31
N PRO A 83 13.63 -0.43 5.61
CA PRO A 83 14.76 -0.12 6.48
C PRO A 83 14.59 -0.68 7.90
N GLU A 84 15.63 -1.32 8.46
CA GLU A 84 15.63 -1.94 9.81
C GLU A 84 15.25 -0.96 10.94
N ARG A 85 15.49 0.35 10.75
CA ARG A 85 15.07 1.38 11.71
C ARG A 85 13.55 1.38 11.98
N PHE A 86 12.72 1.00 11.02
CA PHE A 86 11.27 0.90 11.24
C PHE A 86 10.95 -0.27 12.16
N ARG A 87 11.61 -1.41 11.98
CA ARG A 87 11.47 -2.57 12.86
C ARG A 87 11.86 -2.24 14.29
N ALA A 88 12.96 -1.51 14.49
CA ALA A 88 13.40 -1.04 15.80
C ALA A 88 12.38 -0.09 16.48
N GLN A 89 11.55 0.60 15.69
CA GLN A 89 10.46 1.46 16.16
C GLN A 89 9.14 0.70 16.33
N GLY A 90 9.11 -0.62 16.10
CA GLY A 90 7.87 -1.41 16.10
C GLY A 90 6.92 -1.03 14.96
N ARG A 91 7.47 -0.52 13.86
CA ARG A 91 6.72 -0.08 12.68
C ARG A 91 6.82 -1.10 11.56
N ASP A 92 5.68 -1.68 11.21
CA ASP A 92 5.45 -2.50 10.03
C ASP A 92 4.42 -1.86 9.08
N ASP A 93 3.88 -0.69 9.43
CA ASP A 93 2.95 0.06 8.58
C ASP A 93 3.50 0.39 7.17
N PRO A 94 4.81 0.59 6.92
CA PRO A 94 5.28 0.74 5.55
C PRO A 94 5.11 -0.55 4.73
N ILE A 95 5.16 -1.74 5.35
CA ILE A 95 4.88 -3.00 4.65
C ILE A 95 3.43 -2.99 4.17
N ILE A 96 2.51 -2.52 5.00
CA ILE A 96 1.09 -2.43 4.65
C ILE A 96 0.89 -1.51 3.45
N HIS A 97 1.55 -0.35 3.42
CA HIS A 97 1.54 0.57 2.28
C HIS A 97 2.00 -0.13 0.98
N GLU A 98 3.17 -0.77 1.00
CA GLU A 98 3.70 -1.46 -0.18
C GLU A 98 2.86 -2.69 -0.57
N CYS A 99 2.23 -3.37 0.39
CA CYS A 99 1.26 -4.42 0.10
C CYS A 99 0.04 -3.89 -0.66
N VAL A 100 -0.40 -2.65 -0.43
CA VAL A 100 -1.48 -2.04 -1.22
C VAL A 100 -1.04 -1.87 -2.66
N HIS A 101 0.16 -1.37 -2.92
CA HIS A 101 0.67 -1.26 -4.29
C HIS A 101 0.70 -2.62 -5.01
N PHE A 102 1.01 -3.70 -4.28
CA PHE A 102 0.95 -5.05 -4.83
C PHE A 102 -0.47 -5.60 -5.05
N LEU A 103 -1.49 -5.10 -4.34
CA LEU A 103 -2.85 -5.65 -4.35
C LEU A 103 -3.87 -4.77 -5.08
N GLN A 104 -3.60 -3.49 -5.23
CA GLN A 104 -4.55 -2.52 -5.78
C GLN A 104 -4.77 -2.75 -7.28
N HIS A 105 -5.99 -2.53 -7.72
CA HIS A 105 -6.31 -2.53 -9.13
C HIS A 105 -5.66 -1.32 -9.81
N THR A 106 -4.64 -1.57 -10.63
CA THR A 106 -3.99 -0.56 -11.47
C THR A 106 -3.94 -1.02 -12.92
N THR A 107 -4.37 -0.15 -13.84
CA THR A 107 -4.26 -0.37 -15.28
C THR A 107 -2.85 -0.05 -15.79
N ALA A 108 -2.46 -0.59 -16.95
CA ALA A 108 -1.16 -0.28 -17.55
C ALA A 108 -0.98 1.21 -17.87
N GLU A 109 -2.07 1.92 -18.18
CA GLU A 109 -2.03 3.36 -18.44
C GLU A 109 -1.74 4.15 -17.17
N GLU A 110 -2.41 3.84 -16.06
CA GLU A 110 -2.16 4.47 -14.76
C GLU A 110 -0.72 4.23 -14.31
N GLU A 111 -0.23 3.00 -14.44
CA GLU A 111 1.16 2.63 -14.12
C GLU A 111 2.17 3.43 -14.95
N SER A 112 1.90 3.62 -16.25
CA SER A 112 2.79 4.37 -17.16
C SER A 112 2.86 5.87 -16.86
N LYS A 113 1.85 6.41 -16.17
CA LYS A 113 1.72 7.82 -15.80
C LYS A 113 2.12 8.07 -14.35
N TYR A 114 2.60 7.05 -13.65
CA TYR A 114 2.98 7.16 -12.25
C TYR A 114 4.05 8.22 -12.04
N VAL A 115 3.74 9.18 -11.18
CA VAL A 115 4.65 10.24 -10.76
C VAL A 115 5.43 9.75 -9.56
N GLN A 116 6.74 9.56 -9.73
CA GLN A 116 7.63 9.21 -8.63
C GLN A 116 7.82 10.40 -7.69
N PHE A 117 7.86 10.13 -6.38
CA PHE A 117 8.16 11.15 -5.38
C PHE A 117 9.62 11.61 -5.49
N ASP A 118 9.83 12.94 -5.58
CA ASP A 118 11.17 13.53 -5.71
C ASP A 118 11.60 14.36 -4.49
N GLY A 119 10.78 14.36 -3.42
CA GLY A 119 10.98 15.19 -2.22
C GLY A 119 10.22 16.51 -2.24
N ASN A 120 9.85 17.03 -3.42
CA ASN A 120 9.25 18.36 -3.59
C ASN A 120 7.82 18.31 -4.16
N ASN A 121 7.42 17.19 -4.76
CA ASN A 121 6.13 17.03 -5.44
C ASN A 121 5.04 16.34 -4.60
N TYR A 122 5.12 16.39 -3.26
CA TYR A 122 4.28 15.58 -2.37
C TYR A 122 2.77 15.69 -2.64
N LEU A 123 2.25 16.91 -2.89
CA LEU A 123 0.82 17.08 -3.16
C LEU A 123 0.41 16.41 -4.48
N ALA A 124 1.21 16.59 -5.54
CA ALA A 124 0.96 15.95 -6.82
C ALA A 124 1.06 14.43 -6.71
N TYR A 125 2.05 13.95 -5.98
CA TYR A 125 2.25 12.53 -5.65
C TYR A 125 1.02 11.94 -4.94
N LEU A 126 0.57 12.59 -3.85
CA LEU A 126 -0.54 12.12 -3.02
C LEU A 126 -1.90 12.23 -3.73
N THR A 127 -2.06 13.17 -4.68
CA THR A 127 -3.30 13.26 -5.47
C THR A 127 -3.46 12.10 -6.47
N GLN A 128 -2.43 11.28 -6.66
CA GLN A 128 -2.58 10.04 -7.41
C GLN A 128 -3.40 9.05 -6.60
N ARG A 129 -4.44 8.49 -7.22
CA ARG A 129 -5.32 7.48 -6.61
C ARG A 129 -4.53 6.38 -5.92
N VAL A 130 -3.52 5.85 -6.60
CA VAL A 130 -2.66 4.75 -6.14
C VAL A 130 -1.93 5.06 -4.83
N GLU A 131 -1.50 6.30 -4.62
CA GLU A 131 -0.82 6.72 -3.39
C GLU A 131 -1.81 7.06 -2.27
N LEU A 132 -2.91 7.70 -2.64
CA LEU A 132 -3.97 8.03 -1.69
C LEU A 132 -4.56 6.76 -1.07
N GLU A 133 -4.86 5.75 -1.90
CA GLU A 133 -5.36 4.44 -1.46
C GLU A 133 -4.35 3.74 -0.54
N ALA A 134 -3.07 3.70 -0.91
CA ALA A 134 -2.01 3.08 -0.11
C ALA A 134 -1.85 3.75 1.26
N HIS A 135 -1.83 5.09 1.31
CA HIS A 135 -1.74 5.83 2.57
C HIS A 135 -3.01 5.74 3.42
N LEU A 136 -4.21 5.68 2.83
CA LEU A 136 -5.44 5.49 3.61
C LEU A 136 -5.43 4.16 4.37
N VAL A 137 -5.04 3.07 3.70
CA VAL A 137 -4.91 1.75 4.32
C VAL A 137 -3.83 1.75 5.39
N GLN A 138 -2.68 2.40 5.13
CA GLN A 138 -1.60 2.57 6.10
C GLN A 138 -2.07 3.31 7.36
N VAL A 139 -2.81 4.41 7.20
CA VAL A 139 -3.38 5.17 8.33
C VAL A 139 -4.35 4.31 9.12
N GLN A 140 -5.28 3.60 8.47
CA GLN A 140 -6.24 2.74 9.16
C GLN A 140 -5.56 1.60 9.93
N TYR A 141 -4.49 1.04 9.37
CA TYR A 141 -3.65 0.07 10.06
C TYR A 141 -3.00 0.66 11.32
N ILE A 142 -2.34 1.82 11.20
CA ILE A 142 -1.70 2.48 12.35
C ILE A 142 -2.72 2.79 13.45
N MET A 143 -3.93 3.22 13.06
CA MET A 143 -5.00 3.54 13.99
C MET A 143 -5.51 2.32 14.77
N SER A 144 -5.50 1.13 14.14
CA SER A 144 -6.02 -0.10 14.71
C SER A 144 -4.98 -0.95 15.44
N GLU A 145 -3.72 -0.93 15.02
CA GLU A 145 -2.70 -1.88 15.50
C GLU A 145 -1.48 -1.19 16.14
N CYS A 146 -1.15 0.05 15.75
CA CYS A 146 0.06 0.74 16.17
C CYS A 146 -0.21 1.80 17.26
N HIS A 147 -1.01 1.48 18.28
CA HIS A 147 -1.51 2.46 19.26
C HIS A 147 -0.42 3.31 19.92
N GLY A 148 0.69 2.71 20.35
CA GLY A 148 1.78 3.46 20.99
C GLY A 148 2.42 4.48 20.05
N TYR A 149 2.60 4.12 18.78
CA TYR A 149 3.13 5.02 17.76
C TYR A 149 2.11 6.13 17.42
N LEU A 150 0.83 5.77 17.24
CA LEU A 150 -0.26 6.71 17.02
C LEU A 150 -0.32 7.79 18.11
N GLU A 151 -0.31 7.38 19.38
CA GLU A 151 -0.39 8.29 20.52
C GLU A 151 0.85 9.20 20.65
N SER A 152 2.00 8.75 20.15
CA SER A 152 3.21 9.59 20.09
C SER A 152 3.18 10.68 19.01
N ARG A 153 2.25 10.58 18.04
CA ARG A 153 2.17 11.48 16.87
C ARG A 153 0.93 12.36 16.86
N LEU A 154 -0.22 11.81 17.26
CA LEU A 154 -1.51 12.49 17.20
C LEU A 154 -2.18 12.57 18.57
N SER A 155 -2.73 13.74 18.90
CA SER A 155 -3.62 13.91 20.05
C SER A 155 -4.94 13.13 19.86
N LYS A 156 -5.65 12.80 20.95
CA LYS A 156 -6.94 12.11 20.87
C LYS A 156 -7.97 12.85 20.01
N ASP A 157 -7.97 14.18 20.05
CA ASP A 157 -8.85 14.99 19.21
C ASP A 157 -8.50 14.86 17.72
N LEU A 158 -7.22 14.84 17.37
CA LEU A 158 -6.77 14.63 15.99
C LEU A 158 -7.05 13.20 15.52
N GLN A 159 -6.81 12.19 16.37
CA GLN A 159 -7.15 10.80 16.09
C GLN A 159 -8.64 10.66 15.74
N LYS A 160 -9.51 11.29 16.54
CA LYS A 160 -10.96 11.30 16.29
C LYS A 160 -11.30 11.99 14.97
N GLN A 161 -10.71 13.16 14.69
CA GLN A 161 -10.94 13.87 13.43
C GLN A 161 -10.53 13.03 12.21
N VAL A 162 -9.37 12.37 12.25
CA VAL A 162 -8.90 11.48 11.18
C VAL A 162 -9.87 10.30 11.00
N ALA A 163 -10.27 9.63 12.09
CA ALA A 163 -11.24 8.53 12.05
C ALA A 163 -12.58 8.96 11.44
N ASP A 164 -13.10 10.12 11.85
CA ASP A 164 -14.37 10.64 11.37
C ASP A 164 -14.28 10.97 9.86
N ARG A 165 -13.18 11.55 9.40
CA ARG A 165 -12.94 11.82 7.96
C ARG A 165 -12.85 10.56 7.12
N ILE A 166 -12.15 9.52 7.59
CA ILE A 166 -12.10 8.23 6.90
C ILE A 166 -13.49 7.61 6.83
N ARG A 167 -14.25 7.62 7.93
CA ARG A 167 -15.63 7.09 7.95
C ARG A 167 -16.55 7.83 6.98
N GLU A 168 -16.47 9.16 6.96
CA GLU A 168 -17.24 9.99 6.04
C GLU A 168 -16.82 9.76 4.58
N PHE A 169 -15.52 9.57 4.30
CA PHE A 169 -15.02 9.16 2.99
C PHE A 169 -15.65 7.83 2.55
N VAL A 170 -15.59 6.79 3.38
CA VAL A 170 -16.17 5.46 3.07
C VAL A 170 -17.68 5.56 2.78
N ALA A 171 -18.39 6.43 3.51
CA ALA A 171 -19.83 6.61 3.32
C ALA A 171 -20.20 7.42 2.06
N SER A 172 -19.35 8.35 1.62
CA SER A 172 -19.70 9.34 0.59
C SER A 172 -18.91 9.20 -0.72
N GLY A 173 -17.78 8.52 -0.71
CA GLY A 173 -16.80 8.52 -1.80
C GLY A 173 -16.09 9.86 -2.01
N ASN A 174 -16.23 10.83 -1.10
CA ASN A 174 -15.61 12.15 -1.26
C ASN A 174 -14.10 12.10 -1.00
N LEU A 175 -13.33 12.14 -2.09
CA LEU A 175 -11.85 12.10 -2.08
C LEU A 175 -11.20 13.25 -1.30
N GLU A 176 -11.85 14.41 -1.18
CA GLU A 176 -11.32 15.53 -0.40
C GLU A 176 -11.14 15.16 1.07
N LEU A 177 -12.07 14.37 1.63
CA LEU A 177 -12.02 13.91 3.02
C LEU A 177 -10.84 12.94 3.23
N ALA A 178 -10.60 12.05 2.28
CA ALA A 178 -9.44 11.16 2.28
C ALA A 178 -8.12 11.94 2.22
N ILE A 179 -8.02 12.92 1.32
CA ILE A 179 -6.82 13.77 1.19
C ILE A 179 -6.59 14.54 2.48
N ILE A 180 -7.62 15.11 3.10
CA ILE A 180 -7.52 15.83 4.38
C ILE A 180 -7.03 14.89 5.48
N ALA A 181 -7.57 13.67 5.58
CA ALA A 181 -7.15 12.70 6.58
C ALA A 181 -5.67 12.35 6.42
N VAL A 182 -5.25 11.97 5.21
CA VAL A 182 -3.85 11.61 4.92
C VAL A 182 -2.90 12.78 5.14
N CYS A 183 -3.22 13.97 4.62
CA CYS A 183 -2.41 15.19 4.84
C CYS A 183 -2.26 15.53 6.33
N THR A 184 -3.30 15.30 7.14
CA THR A 184 -3.24 15.51 8.58
C THR A 184 -2.22 14.54 9.20
N CYS A 185 -2.29 13.25 8.86
CA CYS A 185 -1.33 12.25 9.33
C CYS A 185 0.12 12.60 8.92
N THR A 186 0.35 12.99 7.66
CA THR A 186 1.68 13.37 7.16
C THR A 186 2.25 14.59 7.88
N ARG A 187 1.46 15.66 8.06
CA ARG A 187 1.92 16.90 8.74
C ARG A 187 2.37 16.65 10.18
N HIS A 188 1.81 15.63 10.81
CA HIS A 188 2.15 15.23 12.18
C HIS A 188 3.18 14.08 12.23
N GLY A 189 3.76 13.69 11.09
CA GLY A 189 4.79 12.66 11.00
C GLY A 189 4.30 11.27 11.38
N LEU A 190 3.00 10.99 11.20
CA LEU A 190 2.46 9.65 11.40
C LEU A 190 2.94 8.72 10.27
N ILE A 191 2.82 9.19 9.03
CA ILE A 191 3.24 8.51 7.80
C ILE A 191 4.26 9.36 7.06
#